data_AF-N1MHW5-F1
#
_entry.id   AF-N1MHW5-F1
#
_cell.length_a   1.000
_cell.length_b   1.000
_cell.length_c   1.000
_cell.angle_alpha   90.00
_cell.angle_beta   90.00
_cell.angle_gamma   90.00
#
_symmetry.space_group_name_H-M   'P 1'
#
loop_
_entity.id
_entity.type
_entity.pdbx_description
1 polymer ?
#
loop_
_entity_poly.entity_id
_entity_poly.type
_entity_poly.pdbx_seq_one_letter_code
_entity_poly.pdbx_strand_id
1 'polypeptide(L)'
;MGPLSAVERFSTRLVPPPRRQRFWREVVAEAFPGMTAHAPEGIKAELARWSLGVVGLARARSERAQVSRVANEGEGRHLLLHLLHRGSMTMLHGDRSSTARIGDIVIADDRHPYAIDISQYNDCLILQVPVAMMGDDIAGRDWHGCLMPSTNPNVLFLAHVLHGLWSQRDQFADLDDDAGVLLADAARMLCRRSTLDRPAIQLPRSPVDYALEHLGNPDLGTALICQALDLSPRAVQKSFVRHVGLTPTAFITARRLERAASLLACDDGRTITDVAFEVGFNDSAFFTRCFRRRFGAAPSQWRSGTGSSLAS
;
A
#
# COMPACT_ATOMS: atom_id res chain seq x y z
N MET A 1 24.45 -30.84 2.12
CA MET A 1 24.47 -29.73 1.16
C MET A 1 23.03 -29.49 0.73
N GLY A 2 22.38 -28.50 1.32
CA GLY A 2 21.09 -28.01 0.81
C GLY A 2 21.28 -27.36 -0.56
N PRO A 3 20.23 -27.22 -1.38
CA PRO A 3 20.34 -26.57 -2.68
C PRO A 3 20.85 -25.14 -2.50
N LEU A 4 21.78 -24.73 -3.37
CA LEU A 4 22.33 -23.38 -3.46
C LEU A 4 21.21 -22.34 -3.49
N SER A 5 21.39 -21.22 -2.79
CA SER A 5 20.44 -20.09 -2.66
C SER A 5 20.27 -19.29 -3.97
N ALA A 6 20.02 -19.96 -5.09
CA ALA A 6 19.97 -19.31 -6.39
C ALA A 6 18.81 -18.30 -6.47
N VAL A 7 19.11 -17.12 -7.00
CA VAL A 7 18.10 -16.07 -7.21
C VAL A 7 17.17 -16.47 -8.35
N GLU A 8 15.92 -16.76 -8.03
CA GLU A 8 14.86 -17.01 -9.02
C GLU A 8 14.40 -15.70 -9.64
N ARG A 9 14.20 -15.67 -10.97
CA ARG A 9 13.85 -14.44 -11.71
C ARG A 9 12.73 -14.70 -12.71
N PHE A 10 11.71 -13.87 -12.66
CA PHE A 10 10.54 -13.90 -13.52
C PHE A 10 10.36 -12.53 -14.19
N SER A 11 10.00 -12.52 -15.48
CA SER A 11 9.78 -11.27 -16.21
C SER A 11 8.73 -11.45 -17.29
N THR A 12 7.83 -10.47 -17.43
CA THR A 12 6.87 -10.43 -18.54
C THR A 12 7.49 -9.97 -19.86
N ARG A 13 8.78 -9.56 -19.86
CA ARG A 13 9.47 -8.97 -21.02
C ARG A 13 9.45 -9.88 -22.25
N LEU A 14 9.70 -11.17 -22.05
CA LEU A 14 9.73 -12.19 -23.12
C LEU A 14 8.37 -12.86 -23.35
N VAL A 15 7.34 -12.50 -22.58
CA VAL A 15 5.99 -13.05 -22.71
C VAL A 15 5.20 -12.19 -23.71
N PRO A 16 4.52 -12.79 -24.71
CA PRO A 16 3.67 -12.05 -25.65
C PRO A 16 2.60 -11.23 -24.91
N PRO A 17 2.31 -9.98 -25.32
CA PRO A 17 1.42 -9.08 -24.58
C PRO A 17 0.09 -9.69 -24.13
N PRO A 18 -0.65 -10.46 -24.97
CA PRO A 18 -1.94 -11.03 -24.57
C PRO A 18 -1.86 -12.07 -23.44
N ARG A 19 -0.67 -12.60 -23.16
CA ARG A 19 -0.44 -13.63 -22.13
C ARG A 19 0.17 -13.06 -20.85
N ARG A 20 0.60 -11.79 -20.82
CA ARG A 20 1.36 -11.23 -19.71
C ARG A 20 0.57 -11.16 -18.41
N GLN A 21 -0.69 -10.74 -18.47
CA GLN A 21 -1.54 -10.66 -17.27
C GLN A 21 -1.69 -12.04 -16.59
N ARG A 22 -2.01 -13.07 -17.37
CA ARG A 22 -2.17 -14.44 -16.84
C ARG A 22 -0.87 -14.96 -16.27
N PHE A 23 0.22 -14.86 -17.04
CA PHE A 23 1.56 -15.26 -16.59
C PHE A 23 1.95 -14.54 -15.30
N TRP A 24 1.70 -13.23 -15.21
CA TRP A 24 2.04 -12.46 -14.01
C TRP A 24 1.23 -12.88 -12.78
N ARG A 25 -0.06 -13.18 -12.96
CA ARG A 25 -0.91 -13.71 -11.88
C ARG A 25 -0.39 -15.05 -11.36
N GLU A 26 0.00 -15.95 -12.27
CA GLU A 26 0.59 -17.26 -11.93
C GLU A 26 1.92 -17.09 -11.16
N VAL A 27 2.83 -16.24 -11.67
CA VAL A 27 4.11 -15.93 -11.00
C VAL A 27 3.90 -15.38 -9.59
N VAL A 28 2.96 -14.45 -9.39
CA VAL A 28 2.70 -13.87 -8.07
C VAL A 28 2.12 -14.90 -7.09
N ALA A 29 1.19 -15.74 -7.56
CA ALA A 29 0.59 -16.78 -6.73
C ALA A 29 1.59 -17.88 -6.32
N GLU A 30 2.51 -18.23 -7.22
CA GLU A 30 3.61 -19.18 -6.96
C GLU A 30 4.64 -18.59 -5.99
N ALA A 31 5.07 -17.35 -6.26
CA ALA A 31 6.11 -16.68 -5.49
C ALA A 31 5.68 -16.36 -4.04
N PHE A 32 4.41 -16.04 -3.85
CA PHE A 32 3.83 -15.67 -2.57
C PHE A 32 2.47 -16.37 -2.41
N PRO A 33 2.42 -17.56 -1.79
CA PRO A 33 1.18 -18.30 -1.61
C PRO A 33 0.08 -17.43 -0.97
N GLY A 34 -1.13 -17.49 -1.52
CA GLY A 34 -2.26 -16.65 -1.10
C GLY A 34 -2.31 -15.27 -1.74
N MET A 35 -1.36 -14.90 -2.62
CA MET A 35 -1.42 -13.66 -3.39
C MET A 35 -2.00 -13.86 -4.79
N THR A 36 -2.66 -12.82 -5.31
CA THR A 36 -3.09 -12.71 -6.70
C THR A 36 -2.85 -11.30 -7.23
N ALA A 37 -2.52 -11.20 -8.52
CA ALA A 37 -2.30 -9.92 -9.19
C ALA A 37 -3.42 -9.62 -10.18
N HIS A 38 -4.01 -8.43 -10.01
CA HIS A 38 -4.94 -7.80 -10.93
C HIS A 38 -4.19 -6.69 -11.67
N ALA A 39 -3.88 -6.92 -12.93
CA ALA A 39 -3.09 -6.00 -13.76
C ALA A 39 -3.70 -5.87 -15.17
N PRO A 40 -3.37 -4.81 -15.93
CA PRO A 40 -3.73 -4.70 -17.34
C PRO A 40 -3.14 -5.84 -18.18
N GLU A 41 -3.74 -6.12 -19.34
CA GLU A 41 -3.30 -7.21 -20.25
C GLU A 41 -1.82 -7.11 -20.61
N GLY A 42 -1.34 -5.90 -20.95
CA GLY A 42 0.02 -5.65 -21.41
C GLY A 42 1.09 -5.45 -20.33
N ILE A 43 0.79 -5.74 -19.05
CA ILE A 43 1.62 -5.43 -17.88
C ILE A 43 3.12 -5.71 -18.10
N LYS A 44 3.96 -4.70 -17.86
CA LYS A 44 5.41 -4.91 -17.71
C LYS A 44 5.74 -5.09 -16.24
N ALA A 45 6.24 -6.27 -15.90
CA ALA A 45 6.58 -6.61 -14.54
C ALA A 45 7.75 -7.59 -14.47
N GLU A 46 8.47 -7.52 -13.35
CA GLU A 46 9.60 -8.36 -13.01
C GLU A 46 9.52 -8.70 -11.52
N LEU A 47 9.75 -9.96 -11.20
CA LEU A 47 9.88 -10.45 -9.83
C LEU A 47 11.16 -11.24 -9.73
N ALA A 48 11.91 -11.01 -8.67
CA ALA A 48 13.01 -11.89 -8.32
C ALA A 48 12.92 -12.24 -6.84
N ARG A 49 13.34 -13.46 -6.49
CA ARG A 49 13.35 -13.96 -5.12
C ARG A 49 14.68 -14.60 -4.80
N TRP A 50 15.03 -14.56 -3.53
CA TRP A 50 16.23 -15.12 -2.97
C TRP A 50 15.94 -15.55 -1.53
N SER A 51 16.18 -16.82 -1.22
CA SER A 51 16.00 -17.36 0.13
C SER A 51 17.36 -17.44 0.84
N LEU A 52 17.44 -16.92 2.05
CA LEU A 52 18.57 -17.03 2.96
C LEU A 52 18.09 -17.82 4.17
N GLY A 53 18.26 -19.15 4.12
CA GLY A 53 17.56 -20.08 5.00
C GLY A 53 16.04 -19.90 4.91
N VAL A 54 15.42 -19.61 6.06
CA VAL A 54 13.97 -19.37 6.19
C VAL A 54 13.55 -17.90 5.98
N VAL A 55 14.51 -17.00 5.75
CA VAL A 55 14.25 -15.59 5.47
C VAL A 55 14.21 -15.36 3.97
N GLY A 56 13.11 -14.81 3.49
CA GLY A 56 12.91 -14.51 2.07
C GLY A 56 13.27 -13.07 1.74
N LEU A 57 14.00 -12.85 0.67
CA LEU A 57 14.23 -11.56 0.07
C LEU A 57 13.67 -11.55 -1.36
N ALA A 58 12.88 -10.55 -1.70
CA ALA A 58 12.35 -10.40 -3.05
C ALA A 58 12.44 -8.97 -3.53
N ARG A 59 12.43 -8.80 -4.86
CA ARG A 59 12.25 -7.50 -5.49
C ARG A 59 11.17 -7.58 -6.54
N ALA A 60 10.11 -6.82 -6.34
CA ALA A 60 9.00 -6.72 -7.26
C ALA A 60 9.06 -5.35 -7.96
N ARG A 61 8.94 -5.38 -9.29
CA ARG A 61 8.81 -4.19 -10.13
C ARG A 61 7.63 -4.39 -11.06
N SER A 62 6.70 -3.47 -11.09
CA SER A 62 5.63 -3.48 -12.08
C SER A 62 5.17 -2.08 -12.42
N GLU A 63 4.56 -1.94 -13.59
CA GLU A 63 3.65 -0.83 -13.88
C GLU A 63 2.36 -0.98 -13.03
N ARG A 64 1.31 -0.24 -13.37
CA ARG A 64 0.05 -0.20 -12.63
C ARG A 64 -0.53 -1.60 -12.44
N ALA A 65 -0.75 -1.96 -11.18
CA ALA A 65 -1.37 -3.21 -10.79
C ALA A 65 -1.95 -3.10 -9.37
N GLN A 66 -2.82 -4.05 -9.03
CA GLN A 66 -3.22 -4.30 -7.66
C GLN A 66 -2.84 -5.74 -7.30
N VAL A 67 -2.13 -5.93 -6.19
CA VAL A 67 -1.77 -7.25 -5.69
C VAL A 67 -2.51 -7.47 -4.39
N SER A 68 -3.36 -8.49 -4.31
CA SER A 68 -4.10 -8.81 -3.09
C SER A 68 -3.62 -10.11 -2.48
N ARG A 69 -3.68 -10.19 -1.15
CA ARG A 69 -3.42 -11.38 -0.34
C ARG A 69 -4.71 -11.77 0.38
N VAL A 70 -5.04 -13.06 0.36
CA VAL A 70 -5.97 -13.67 1.31
C VAL A 70 -5.21 -14.06 2.59
N ALA A 71 -5.92 -14.12 3.72
CA ALA A 71 -5.32 -14.52 4.99
C ALA A 71 -4.56 -15.85 4.86
N ASN A 72 -3.32 -15.87 5.36
CA ASN A 72 -2.55 -17.10 5.49
C ASN A 72 -3.09 -17.89 6.70
N GLU A 73 -3.74 -19.02 6.43
CA GLU A 73 -4.26 -19.96 7.45
C GLU A 73 -3.26 -21.07 7.80
N GLY A 74 -2.09 -21.10 7.17
CA GLY A 74 -1.08 -22.14 7.37
C GLY A 74 -0.25 -22.00 8.65
N GLU A 75 0.51 -23.04 8.96
CA GLU A 75 1.47 -23.09 10.08
C GLU A 75 2.76 -22.32 9.72
N GLY A 76 2.69 -20.99 9.69
CA GLY A 76 3.86 -20.18 9.37
C GLY A 76 3.51 -18.71 9.19
N ARG A 77 3.48 -17.98 10.31
CA ARG A 77 3.25 -16.53 10.32
C ARG A 77 4.52 -15.79 9.90
N HIS A 78 4.40 -14.89 8.93
CA HIS A 78 5.48 -14.03 8.47
C HIS A 78 5.11 -12.56 8.57
N LEU A 79 6.11 -11.73 8.86
CA LEU A 79 6.05 -10.30 8.58
C LEU A 79 6.75 -10.01 7.27
N LEU A 80 6.06 -9.31 6.38
CA LEU A 80 6.59 -8.82 5.11
C LEU A 80 6.86 -7.32 5.26
N LEU A 81 8.14 -6.95 5.18
CA LEU A 81 8.59 -5.56 5.22
C LEU A 81 8.78 -5.08 3.78
N HIS A 82 7.83 -4.27 3.31
CA HIS A 82 7.80 -3.70 1.96
C HIS A 82 8.55 -2.36 1.93
N LEU A 83 9.84 -2.39 1.56
CA LEU A 83 10.67 -1.21 1.35
C LEU A 83 10.42 -0.63 -0.06
N LEU A 84 9.83 0.56 -0.14
CA LEU A 84 9.58 1.23 -1.41
C LEU A 84 10.87 1.89 -1.91
N HIS A 85 11.46 1.40 -3.00
CA HIS A 85 12.66 1.99 -3.60
C HIS A 85 12.34 3.10 -4.60
N ARG A 86 11.33 2.89 -5.47
CA ARG A 86 10.85 3.89 -6.43
C ARG A 86 9.35 3.72 -6.70
N GLY A 87 8.71 4.80 -7.15
CA GLY A 87 7.31 4.77 -7.58
C GLY A 87 6.32 4.96 -6.44
N SER A 88 5.18 4.29 -6.51
CA SER A 88 4.07 4.41 -5.56
C SER A 88 3.62 3.05 -5.03
N MET A 89 3.20 3.03 -3.77
CA MET A 89 2.66 1.84 -3.11
C MET A 89 1.72 2.27 -1.98
N THR A 90 0.45 1.86 -2.06
CA THR A 90 -0.52 2.01 -0.97
C THR A 90 -1.04 0.65 -0.56
N MET A 91 -0.82 0.28 0.70
CA MET A 91 -1.43 -0.93 1.25
C MET A 91 -2.82 -0.63 1.78
N LEU A 92 -3.82 -1.37 1.32
CA LEU A 92 -5.22 -1.34 1.76
C LEU A 92 -5.44 -2.49 2.73
N HIS A 93 -5.94 -2.20 3.93
CA HIS A 93 -6.16 -3.20 4.98
C HIS A 93 -7.38 -2.84 5.83
N GLY A 94 -8.41 -3.70 5.78
CA GLY A 94 -9.73 -3.34 6.33
C GLY A 94 -10.23 -2.01 5.76
N ASP A 95 -10.66 -1.12 6.64
CA ASP A 95 -11.09 0.24 6.28
C ASP A 95 -9.95 1.28 6.27
N ARG A 96 -8.70 0.83 6.47
CA ARG A 96 -7.52 1.68 6.57
C ARG A 96 -6.62 1.53 5.35
N SER A 97 -5.70 2.48 5.19
CA SER A 97 -4.65 2.38 4.21
C SER A 97 -3.33 2.96 4.71
N SER A 98 -2.22 2.45 4.20
CA SER A 98 -0.87 2.89 4.52
C SER A 98 -0.14 3.19 3.21
N THR A 99 0.13 4.46 2.94
CA THR A 99 0.82 4.90 1.71
C THR A 99 2.30 5.15 1.99
N ALA A 100 3.18 4.40 1.33
CA ALA A 100 4.62 4.52 1.49
C ALA A 100 5.20 5.66 0.64
N ARG A 101 6.16 6.40 1.21
CA ARG A 101 7.09 7.22 0.42
C ARG A 101 8.32 6.41 0.05
N ILE A 102 9.09 6.89 -0.92
CA ILE A 102 10.38 6.29 -1.26
C ILE A 102 11.26 6.24 0.00
N GLY A 103 11.81 5.05 0.28
CA GLY A 103 12.61 4.73 1.45
C GLY A 103 11.80 4.25 2.67
N ASP A 104 10.47 4.39 2.67
CA ASP A 104 9.63 3.91 3.77
C ASP A 104 9.44 2.39 3.68
N ILE A 105 9.20 1.77 4.84
CA ILE A 105 8.80 0.36 4.96
C ILE A 105 7.34 0.31 5.41
N VAL A 106 6.50 -0.47 4.72
CA VAL A 106 5.19 -0.88 5.22
C VAL A 106 5.25 -2.33 5.65
N ILE A 107 4.79 -2.62 6.86
CA ILE A 107 4.75 -4.00 7.38
C ILE A 107 3.38 -4.61 7.09
N ALA A 108 3.39 -5.80 6.50
CA ALA A 108 2.22 -6.65 6.36
C ALA A 108 2.42 -7.94 7.17
N ASP A 109 1.48 -8.23 8.06
CA ASP A 109 1.31 -9.57 8.65
C ASP A 109 0.50 -10.43 7.68
N ASP A 110 1.05 -11.58 7.27
CA ASP A 110 0.46 -12.46 6.26
C ASP A 110 -0.83 -13.17 6.69
N ARG A 111 -1.15 -13.18 7.99
CA ARG A 111 -2.41 -13.72 8.52
C ARG A 111 -3.61 -12.81 8.27
N HIS A 112 -3.39 -11.57 7.85
CA HIS A 112 -4.47 -10.64 7.55
C HIS A 112 -4.61 -10.47 6.03
N PRO A 113 -5.85 -10.37 5.52
CA PRO A 113 -6.06 -10.02 4.12
C PRO A 113 -5.67 -8.56 3.89
N TYR A 114 -5.05 -8.28 2.75
CA TYR A 114 -4.70 -6.93 2.34
C TYR A 114 -4.57 -6.82 0.82
N ALA A 115 -4.55 -5.60 0.31
CA ALA A 115 -4.17 -5.32 -1.06
C ALA A 115 -3.08 -4.26 -1.14
N ILE A 116 -2.27 -4.30 -2.19
CA ILE A 116 -1.29 -3.27 -2.51
C ILE A 116 -1.72 -2.66 -3.83
N ASP A 117 -2.07 -1.37 -3.79
CA ASP A 117 -2.34 -0.55 -4.97
C ASP A 117 -1.03 0.08 -5.48
N ILE A 118 -0.73 -0.17 -6.75
CA ILE A 118 0.39 0.42 -7.48
C ILE A 118 -0.22 1.31 -8.56
N SER A 119 -0.33 2.60 -8.27
CA SER A 119 -1.09 3.54 -9.11
C SER A 119 -0.42 3.88 -10.44
N GLN A 120 0.91 3.80 -10.51
CA GLN A 120 1.69 4.08 -11.73
C GLN A 120 2.76 3.02 -11.99
N TYR A 121 3.76 2.95 -11.13
CA TYR A 121 4.80 1.94 -11.15
C TYR A 121 5.35 1.76 -9.73
N ASN A 122 5.93 0.60 -9.44
CA ASN A 122 6.70 0.39 -8.23
C ASN A 122 8.06 -0.26 -8.52
N ASP A 123 8.97 -0.05 -7.57
CA ASP A 123 10.17 -0.86 -7.38
C ASP A 123 10.27 -1.07 -5.87
N CYS A 124 10.00 -2.29 -5.42
CA CYS A 124 9.87 -2.61 -4.01
C CYS A 124 10.76 -3.80 -3.66
N LEU A 125 11.58 -3.64 -2.62
CA LEU A 125 12.25 -4.73 -1.94
C LEU A 125 11.36 -5.25 -0.82
N ILE A 126 11.26 -6.56 -0.69
CA ILE A 126 10.39 -7.24 0.26
C ILE A 126 11.26 -8.18 1.08
N LEU A 127 11.33 -7.93 2.38
CA LEU A 127 11.94 -8.85 3.34
C LEU A 127 10.82 -9.61 4.04
N GLN A 128 10.82 -10.93 3.92
CA GLN A 128 9.89 -11.84 4.58
C GLN A 128 10.59 -12.54 5.74
N VAL A 129 10.14 -12.28 6.96
CA VAL A 129 10.74 -12.84 8.18
C VAL A 129 9.71 -13.68 8.92
N PRO A 130 10.01 -14.95 9.25
CA PRO A 130 9.18 -15.74 10.14
C PRO A 130 9.04 -15.07 11.51
N VAL A 131 7.82 -14.96 12.03
CA VAL A 131 7.58 -14.29 13.32
C VAL A 131 8.28 -15.00 14.48
N ALA A 132 8.54 -16.30 14.38
CA ALA A 132 9.33 -17.06 15.35
C ALA A 132 10.75 -16.48 15.55
N MET A 133 11.32 -15.79 14.55
CA MET A 133 12.64 -15.14 14.65
C MET A 133 12.57 -13.73 15.26
N MET A 134 11.38 -13.14 15.39
CA MET A 134 11.21 -11.77 15.87
C MET A 134 11.20 -11.66 17.41
N GLY A 135 11.00 -12.79 18.09
CA GLY A 135 10.86 -12.88 19.55
C GLY A 135 9.51 -12.39 20.09
N ASP A 136 9.19 -12.80 21.31
CA ASP A 136 7.85 -12.66 21.92
C ASP A 136 7.36 -11.22 22.01
N ASP A 137 8.27 -10.28 22.25
CA ASP A 137 7.99 -8.85 22.39
C ASP A 137 7.40 -8.22 21.11
N ILE A 138 7.78 -8.76 19.95
CA ILE A 138 7.27 -8.35 18.63
C ILE A 138 6.12 -9.26 18.22
N ALA A 139 6.23 -10.57 18.45
CA ALA A 139 5.25 -11.55 18.04
C ALA A 139 3.85 -11.27 18.64
N GLY A 140 3.77 -10.76 19.87
CA GLY A 140 2.50 -10.44 20.52
C GLY A 140 1.78 -9.17 20.02
N ARG A 141 2.37 -8.41 19.09
CA ARG A 141 1.82 -7.13 18.62
C ARG A 141 1.22 -7.22 17.22
N ASP A 142 0.27 -6.32 16.95
CA ASP A 142 -0.23 -6.08 15.60
C ASP A 142 0.69 -5.10 14.86
N TRP A 143 1.34 -5.60 13.82
CA TRP A 143 2.22 -4.83 12.94
C TRP A 143 1.58 -4.57 11.57
N HIS A 144 0.41 -5.14 11.32
CA HIS A 144 -0.23 -5.08 10.02
C HIS A 144 -0.63 -3.62 9.71
N GLY A 145 -0.09 -3.08 8.62
CA GLY A 145 -0.34 -1.69 8.25
C GLY A 145 0.64 -0.69 8.85
N CYS A 146 1.56 -1.10 9.71
CA CYS A 146 2.53 -0.18 10.28
C CYS A 146 3.47 0.39 9.21
N LEU A 147 3.45 1.71 9.07
CA LEU A 147 4.30 2.46 8.16
C LEU A 147 5.52 3.01 8.92
N MET A 148 6.70 2.49 8.61
CA MET A 148 7.98 2.91 9.17
C MET A 148 8.65 3.93 8.25
N PRO A 149 8.76 5.21 8.65
CA PRO A 149 9.34 6.24 7.79
C PRO A 149 10.85 6.04 7.60
N SER A 150 11.34 6.42 6.43
CA SER A 150 12.77 6.56 6.10
C SER A 150 13.55 7.53 6.99
N THR A 151 12.89 8.35 7.81
CA THR A 151 13.58 9.18 8.80
C THR A 151 13.99 8.40 10.06
N ASN A 152 13.45 7.19 10.25
CA ASN A 152 13.89 6.31 11.33
C ASN A 152 15.27 5.72 10.99
N PRO A 153 16.29 5.90 11.85
CA PRO A 153 17.65 5.41 11.57
C PRO A 153 17.71 3.90 11.36
N ASN A 154 16.83 3.12 11.99
CA ASN A 154 16.78 1.66 11.80
C ASN A 154 16.16 1.28 10.45
N VAL A 155 15.24 2.10 9.92
CA VAL A 155 14.74 1.94 8.54
C VAL A 155 15.86 2.24 7.55
N LEU A 156 16.59 3.33 7.76
CA LEU A 156 17.74 3.67 6.91
C LEU A 156 18.80 2.57 6.92
N PHE A 157 19.17 2.07 8.10
CA PHE A 157 20.13 0.98 8.23
C PHE A 157 19.67 -0.27 7.47
N LEU A 158 18.44 -0.73 7.74
CA LEU A 158 17.90 -1.91 7.06
C LEU A 158 17.82 -1.70 5.54
N ALA A 159 17.40 -0.51 5.09
CA ALA A 159 17.35 -0.19 3.67
C ALA A 159 18.74 -0.26 3.01
N HIS A 160 19.80 0.23 3.66
CA HIS A 160 21.17 0.12 3.14
C HIS A 160 21.63 -1.33 3.04
N VAL A 161 21.36 -2.14 4.08
CA VAL A 161 21.70 -3.57 4.08
C VAL A 161 20.97 -4.29 2.95
N LEU A 162 19.65 -4.13 2.84
CA LEU A 162 18.84 -4.77 1.80
C LEU A 162 19.25 -4.32 0.39
N HIS A 163 19.55 -3.04 0.18
CA HIS A 163 20.02 -2.54 -1.11
C HIS A 163 21.39 -3.07 -1.47
N GLY A 164 22.34 -3.05 -0.54
CA GLY A 164 23.70 -3.58 -0.75
C GLY A 164 23.65 -5.06 -1.11
N LEU A 165 23.00 -5.85 -0.26
CA LEU A 165 22.82 -7.28 -0.44
C LEU A 165 22.12 -7.61 -1.77
N TRP A 166 21.05 -6.90 -2.11
CA TRP A 166 20.36 -7.12 -3.39
C TRP A 166 21.23 -6.74 -4.59
N SER A 167 21.96 -5.62 -4.53
CA SER A 167 22.75 -5.11 -5.64
C SER A 167 23.92 -6.03 -6.00
N GLN A 168 24.50 -6.70 -4.99
CA GLN A 168 25.65 -7.58 -5.13
C GLN A 168 25.29 -9.07 -4.92
N ARG A 169 24.00 -9.42 -4.94
CA ARG A 169 23.50 -10.78 -4.67
C ARG A 169 24.22 -11.90 -5.43
N ASP A 170 24.63 -11.65 -6.67
CA ASP A 170 25.32 -12.65 -7.49
C ASP A 170 26.75 -12.94 -6.97
N GLN A 171 27.35 -12.04 -6.19
CA GLN A 171 28.61 -12.24 -5.46
C GLN A 171 28.41 -12.94 -4.10
N PHE A 172 27.15 -12.97 -3.62
CA PHE A 172 26.75 -13.48 -2.32
C PHE A 172 25.90 -14.76 -2.44
N ALA A 173 25.86 -15.40 -3.61
CA ALA A 173 25.00 -16.56 -3.87
C ALA A 173 25.31 -17.78 -2.97
N ASP A 174 26.52 -17.81 -2.40
CA ASP A 174 27.01 -18.86 -1.50
C ASP A 174 27.01 -18.43 -0.02
N LEU A 175 26.25 -17.39 0.35
CA LEU A 175 26.02 -17.07 1.76
C LEU A 175 25.34 -18.25 2.47
N ASP A 176 25.75 -18.48 3.71
CA ASP A 176 25.08 -19.40 4.60
C ASP A 176 23.74 -18.84 5.10
N ASP A 177 22.98 -19.70 5.78
CA ASP A 177 21.68 -19.34 6.33
C ASP A 177 21.79 -18.28 7.46
N ASP A 178 22.99 -18.06 8.03
CA ASP A 178 23.23 -17.06 9.10
C ASP A 178 23.03 -15.63 8.56
N ALA A 179 23.23 -15.39 7.26
CA ALA A 179 22.86 -14.13 6.64
C ALA A 179 21.36 -13.81 6.82
N GLY A 180 20.50 -14.82 6.76
CA GLY A 180 19.06 -14.68 7.04
C GLY A 180 18.81 -14.27 8.50
N VAL A 181 19.53 -14.87 9.44
CA VAL A 181 19.44 -14.54 10.88
C VAL A 181 19.80 -13.06 11.13
N LEU A 182 20.87 -12.57 10.52
CA LEU A 182 21.28 -11.16 10.63
C LEU A 182 20.22 -10.20 10.08
N LEU A 183 19.54 -10.56 8.97
CA LEU A 183 18.43 -9.77 8.43
C LEU A 183 17.22 -9.77 9.37
N ALA A 184 16.89 -10.91 9.97
CA ALA A 184 15.83 -11.01 10.96
C ALA A 184 16.14 -10.16 12.20
N ASP A 185 17.39 -10.16 12.68
CA ASP A 185 17.82 -9.31 13.79
C ASP A 185 17.76 -7.81 13.46
N ALA A 186 18.12 -7.43 12.24
CA ALA A 186 17.96 -6.05 11.77
C ALA A 186 16.48 -5.63 11.71
N ALA A 187 15.60 -6.51 11.23
CA ALA A 187 14.15 -6.28 11.24
C ALA A 187 13.58 -6.20 12.67
N ARG A 188 14.07 -7.05 13.59
CA ARG A 188 13.74 -7.01 15.01
C ARG A 188 14.19 -5.71 15.67
N MET A 189 15.40 -5.24 15.37
CA MET A 189 15.92 -3.96 15.87
C MET A 189 15.05 -2.77 15.41
N LEU A 190 14.62 -2.77 14.14
CA LEU A 190 13.65 -1.79 13.63
C LEU A 190 12.35 -1.82 14.45
N CYS A 191 11.73 -2.99 14.57
CA CYS A 191 10.46 -3.14 15.27
C CYS A 191 10.57 -2.75 16.75
N ARG A 192 11.61 -3.19 17.47
CA ARG A 192 11.85 -2.85 18.88
C ARG A 192 11.92 -1.35 19.12
N ARG A 193 12.69 -0.61 18.32
CA ARG A 193 12.77 0.85 18.45
C ARG A 193 11.40 1.50 18.27
N SER A 194 10.64 1.06 17.26
CA SER A 194 9.28 1.55 17.03
C SER A 194 8.33 1.22 18.20
N THR A 195 8.59 0.18 18.98
CA THR A 195 7.80 -0.11 20.20
C THR A 195 8.19 0.74 21.41
N LEU A 196 9.45 1.18 21.50
CA LEU A 196 9.93 2.07 22.56
C LEU A 196 9.37 3.48 22.39
N ASP A 197 9.15 3.88 21.15
CA ASP A 197 8.35 5.05 20.79
C ASP A 197 6.85 4.71 20.97
N ARG A 198 6.39 4.69 22.24
CA ARG A 198 5.00 4.50 22.72
C ARG A 198 3.97 5.19 21.78
N PRO A 199 2.76 4.60 21.61
CA PRO A 199 2.21 4.35 20.27
C PRO A 199 2.39 5.58 19.40
N ALA A 200 2.81 5.39 18.15
CA ALA A 200 2.52 6.40 17.16
C ALA A 200 1.00 6.65 17.22
N ILE A 201 0.57 7.67 17.96
CA ILE A 201 -0.42 8.60 17.45
C ILE A 201 0.20 8.91 16.10
N GLN A 202 -0.26 8.20 15.07
CA GLN A 202 0.04 8.53 13.69
C GLN A 202 -0.62 9.89 13.53
N LEU A 203 0.06 10.94 13.98
CA LEU A 203 -0.22 12.29 13.59
C LEU A 203 -0.11 12.22 12.07
N PRO A 204 -1.21 12.41 11.33
CA PRO A 204 -1.15 12.30 9.90
C PRO A 204 -0.07 13.24 9.38
N ARG A 205 0.81 12.67 8.55
CA ARG A 205 2.13 13.23 8.22
C ARG A 205 2.06 14.49 7.36
N SER A 206 0.85 14.86 6.97
CA SER A 206 0.50 16.13 6.36
C SER A 206 -1.00 16.42 6.53
N PRO A 207 -1.41 17.68 6.35
CA PRO A 207 -2.80 18.06 6.19
C PRO A 207 -3.60 17.24 5.16
N VAL A 208 -2.92 16.73 4.11
CA VAL A 208 -3.55 15.90 3.05
C VAL A 208 -3.83 14.49 3.57
N ASP A 209 -2.89 13.92 4.31
CA ASP A 209 -3.04 12.57 4.90
C ASP A 209 -4.17 12.56 5.93
N TYR A 210 -4.24 13.60 6.79
CA TYR A 210 -5.33 13.76 7.75
C TYR A 210 -6.67 13.75 7.02
N ALA A 211 -6.76 14.52 5.93
CA ALA A 211 -7.98 14.61 5.15
C ALA A 211 -8.39 13.28 4.51
N LEU A 212 -7.44 12.47 4.02
CA LEU A 212 -7.72 11.17 3.43
C LEU A 212 -8.25 10.16 4.47
N GLU A 213 -7.67 10.14 5.66
CA GLU A 213 -8.08 9.24 6.76
C GLU A 213 -9.45 9.60 7.33
N HIS A 214 -9.89 10.86 7.20
CA HIS A 214 -11.10 11.38 7.82
C HIS A 214 -12.18 11.78 6.79
N LEU A 215 -12.12 11.28 5.55
CA LEU A 215 -13.04 11.70 4.48
C LEU A 215 -14.52 11.54 4.83
N GLY A 216 -14.87 10.48 5.57
CA GLY A 216 -16.25 10.22 6.00
C GLY A 216 -16.78 11.20 7.06
N ASN A 217 -15.91 11.95 7.74
CA ASN A 217 -16.34 12.92 8.75
C ASN A 217 -16.92 14.16 8.05
N PRO A 218 -18.22 14.46 8.16
CA PRO A 218 -18.84 15.58 7.48
C PRO A 218 -18.23 16.95 7.85
N ASP A 219 -17.69 17.09 9.07
CA ASP A 219 -17.08 18.31 9.58
C ASP A 219 -15.61 18.47 9.16
N LEU A 220 -15.08 17.52 8.37
CA LEU A 220 -13.72 17.61 7.84
C LEU A 220 -13.57 18.84 6.94
N GLY A 221 -12.71 19.76 7.40
CA GLY A 221 -12.29 20.93 6.66
C GLY A 221 -10.99 21.50 7.22
N THR A 222 -10.57 22.64 6.68
CA THR A 222 -9.30 23.29 7.07
C THR A 222 -9.19 23.49 8.59
N ALA A 223 -10.28 23.91 9.25
CA ALA A 223 -10.30 24.16 10.70
C ALA A 223 -10.00 22.90 11.52
N LEU A 224 -10.65 21.78 11.20
CA LEU A 224 -10.44 20.51 11.88
C LEU A 224 -9.00 20.01 11.67
N ILE A 225 -8.47 20.17 10.45
CA ILE A 225 -7.09 19.79 10.13
C ILE A 225 -6.09 20.66 10.90
N CYS A 226 -6.33 21.97 10.99
CA CYS A 226 -5.51 22.89 11.79
C CYS A 226 -5.47 22.46 13.25
N GLN A 227 -6.63 22.18 13.84
CA GLN A 227 -6.76 21.80 15.24
C GLN A 227 -6.05 20.46 15.52
N ALA A 228 -6.23 19.46 14.66
CA ALA A 228 -5.71 18.14 14.88
C ALA A 228 -4.18 18.03 14.67
N LEU A 229 -3.61 18.92 13.85
CA LEU A 229 -2.18 18.92 13.51
C LEU A 229 -1.39 20.06 14.14
N ASP A 230 -2.03 20.91 14.94
CA ASP A 230 -1.45 22.15 15.49
C ASP A 230 -0.78 23.03 14.41
N LEU A 231 -1.53 23.27 13.32
CA LEU A 231 -1.05 24.03 12.16
C LEU A 231 -1.88 25.29 11.92
N SER A 232 -1.22 26.33 11.43
CA SER A 232 -1.94 27.50 10.91
C SER A 232 -2.72 27.16 9.62
N PRO A 233 -3.85 27.84 9.34
CA PRO A 233 -4.58 27.68 8.08
C PRO A 233 -3.70 27.89 6.84
N ARG A 234 -2.73 28.81 6.92
CA ARG A 234 -1.77 29.07 5.84
C ARG A 234 -0.86 27.87 5.59
N ALA A 235 -0.41 27.19 6.64
CA ALA A 235 0.41 25.98 6.53
C ALA A 235 -0.39 24.83 5.91
N VAL A 236 -1.66 24.66 6.30
CA VAL A 236 -2.58 23.69 5.69
C VAL A 236 -2.75 23.96 4.20
N GLN A 237 -3.14 25.18 3.82
CA GLN A 237 -3.32 25.56 2.41
C GLN A 237 -2.04 25.33 1.57
N LYS A 238 -0.89 25.78 2.08
CA LYS A 238 0.41 25.58 1.41
C LYS A 238 0.72 24.10 1.24
N SER A 239 0.38 23.26 2.23
CA SER A 239 0.58 21.82 2.14
C SER A 239 -0.25 21.21 1.01
N PHE A 240 -1.55 21.53 0.91
CA PHE A 240 -2.40 21.00 -0.15
C PHE A 240 -1.95 21.44 -1.55
N VAL A 241 -1.64 22.74 -1.73
CA VAL A 241 -1.11 23.23 -3.01
C VAL A 241 0.21 22.54 -3.37
N ARG A 242 1.12 22.36 -2.39
CA ARG A 242 2.41 21.72 -2.62
C ARG A 242 2.29 20.24 -2.99
N HIS A 243 1.42 19.48 -2.33
CA HIS A 243 1.35 18.03 -2.49
C HIS A 243 0.41 17.59 -3.61
N VAL A 244 -0.71 18.29 -3.79
CA VAL A 244 -1.80 17.85 -4.70
C VAL A 244 -2.25 18.94 -5.67
N GLY A 245 -1.70 20.16 -5.59
CA GLY A 245 -2.04 21.26 -6.50
C GLY A 245 -3.47 21.82 -6.32
N LEU A 246 -4.16 21.43 -5.26
CA LEU A 246 -5.57 21.79 -5.01
C LEU A 246 -5.71 22.53 -3.68
N THR A 247 -6.85 23.17 -3.46
CA THR A 247 -7.24 23.64 -2.12
C THR A 247 -7.76 22.47 -1.28
N PRO A 248 -7.74 22.57 0.06
CA PRO A 248 -8.26 21.52 0.95
C PRO A 248 -9.70 21.09 0.59
N THR A 249 -10.60 22.05 0.42
CA THR A 249 -12.01 21.80 0.07
C THR A 249 -12.14 21.10 -1.27
N ALA A 250 -11.38 21.54 -2.29
CA ALA A 250 -11.44 20.93 -3.62
C ALA A 250 -10.94 19.48 -3.60
N PHE A 251 -9.84 19.23 -2.89
CA PHE A 251 -9.29 17.88 -2.72
C PHE A 251 -10.26 16.95 -1.97
N ILE A 252 -10.76 17.37 -0.81
CA ILE A 252 -11.71 16.58 0.00
C ILE A 252 -12.94 16.24 -0.84
N THR A 253 -13.52 17.24 -1.50
CA THR A 253 -14.71 17.03 -2.36
C THR A 253 -14.42 16.03 -3.48
N ALA A 254 -13.28 16.16 -4.17
CA ALA A 254 -12.91 15.23 -5.23
C ALA A 254 -12.77 13.79 -4.73
N ARG A 255 -12.10 13.58 -3.60
CA ARG A 255 -11.91 12.24 -3.01
C ARG A 255 -13.20 11.61 -2.50
N ARG A 256 -14.10 12.40 -1.89
CA ARG A 256 -15.45 11.93 -1.50
C ARG A 256 -16.26 11.48 -2.71
N LEU A 257 -16.22 12.24 -3.80
CA LEU A 257 -16.91 11.91 -5.05
C LEU A 257 -16.34 10.64 -5.71
N GLU A 258 -15.02 10.46 -5.72
CA GLU A 258 -14.34 9.24 -6.21
C GLU A 258 -14.75 8.00 -5.40
N ARG A 259 -14.81 8.13 -4.07
CA ARG A 259 -15.31 7.05 -3.19
C ARG A 259 -16.78 6.74 -3.48
N ALA A 260 -17.62 7.77 -3.60
CA ALA A 260 -19.05 7.59 -3.92
C ALA A 260 -19.26 6.89 -5.26
N ALA A 261 -18.48 7.25 -6.30
CA ALA A 261 -18.55 6.60 -7.60
C ALA A 261 -18.21 5.10 -7.53
N SER A 262 -17.27 4.73 -6.65
CA SER A 262 -16.91 3.34 -6.40
C SER A 262 -18.03 2.58 -5.67
N LEU A 263 -18.64 3.18 -4.64
CA LEU A 263 -19.76 2.57 -3.91
C LEU A 263 -21.00 2.39 -4.80
N LEU A 264 -21.29 3.36 -5.66
CA LEU A 264 -22.41 3.30 -6.59
C LEU A 264 -22.24 2.25 -7.70
N ALA A 265 -21.01 1.79 -7.97
CA ALA A 265 -20.74 0.76 -8.96
C ALA A 265 -21.00 -0.66 -8.44
N CYS A 266 -21.08 -0.87 -7.11
CA CYS A 266 -21.22 -2.18 -6.50
C CYS A 266 -22.68 -2.63 -6.26
N ASP A 267 -23.68 -1.80 -6.63
CA ASP A 267 -25.13 -1.97 -6.44
C ASP A 267 -25.55 -2.93 -5.29
N ASP A 268 -25.39 -2.46 -4.05
CA ASP A 268 -25.69 -3.23 -2.84
C ASP A 268 -26.99 -2.80 -2.13
N GLY A 269 -27.88 -2.12 -2.87
CA GLY A 269 -29.19 -1.69 -2.37
C GLY A 269 -29.21 -0.40 -1.54
N ARG A 270 -28.05 0.21 -1.23
CA ARG A 270 -28.00 1.51 -0.53
C ARG A 270 -28.66 2.62 -1.35
N THR A 271 -29.33 3.59 -0.72
CA THR A 271 -29.87 4.73 -1.47
C THR A 271 -28.75 5.70 -1.88
N ILE A 272 -29.00 6.57 -2.86
CA ILE A 272 -28.04 7.62 -3.26
C ILE A 272 -27.74 8.55 -2.07
N THR A 273 -28.76 8.79 -1.24
CA THR A 273 -28.66 9.61 -0.03
C THR A 273 -27.75 8.96 1.01
N ASP A 274 -27.88 7.66 1.24
CA ASP A 274 -27.01 6.93 2.18
C ASP A 274 -25.54 7.00 1.75
N VAL A 275 -25.28 6.78 0.44
CA VAL A 275 -23.92 6.90 -0.11
C VAL A 275 -23.38 8.32 0.07
N ALA A 276 -24.20 9.35 -0.13
CA ALA A 276 -23.78 10.74 0.06
C ALA A 276 -23.35 11.01 1.52
N PHE A 277 -24.14 10.55 2.49
CA PHE A 277 -23.82 10.71 3.91
C PHE A 277 -22.61 9.88 4.34
N GLU A 278 -22.49 8.64 3.86
CA GLU A 278 -21.36 7.75 4.17
C GLU A 278 -20.02 8.34 3.71
N VAL A 279 -19.98 8.96 2.55
CA VAL A 279 -18.76 9.62 2.07
C VAL A 279 -18.56 11.02 2.66
N GLY A 280 -19.41 11.46 3.58
CA GLY A 280 -19.23 12.68 4.36
C GLY A 280 -19.84 13.96 3.76
N PHE A 281 -20.83 13.87 2.86
CA PHE A 281 -21.63 15.04 2.48
C PHE A 281 -22.80 15.23 3.44
N ASN A 282 -23.06 16.46 3.91
CA ASN A 282 -24.23 16.78 4.74
C ASN A 282 -25.52 17.09 3.95
N ASP A 283 -25.44 17.17 2.63
CA ASP A 283 -26.55 17.54 1.75
C ASP A 283 -26.50 16.70 0.48
N SER A 284 -27.52 15.86 0.27
CA SER A 284 -27.65 14.97 -0.89
C SER A 284 -27.89 15.72 -2.21
N ALA A 285 -28.53 16.90 -2.17
CA ALA A 285 -28.72 17.76 -3.33
C ALA A 285 -27.40 18.44 -3.72
N PHE A 286 -26.61 18.89 -2.74
CA PHE A 286 -25.26 19.40 -3.00
C PHE A 286 -24.33 18.31 -3.56
N PHE A 287 -24.34 17.11 -2.96
CA PHE A 287 -23.64 15.94 -3.47
C PHE A 287 -23.97 15.67 -4.94
N THR A 288 -25.27 15.60 -5.28
CA THR A 288 -25.73 15.32 -6.65
C THR A 288 -25.22 16.35 -7.66
N ARG A 289 -25.24 17.65 -7.30
CA ARG A 289 -24.71 18.72 -8.15
C ARG A 289 -23.20 18.57 -8.36
N CYS A 290 -22.45 18.28 -7.31
CA CYS A 290 -21.01 18.08 -7.36
C CYS A 290 -20.62 16.82 -8.16
N PHE A 291 -21.34 15.72 -7.96
CA PHE A 291 -21.13 14.47 -8.67
C PHE A 291 -21.35 14.64 -10.17
N ARG A 292 -22.48 15.24 -10.58
CA ARG A 292 -22.76 15.52 -11.99
C ARG A 292 -21.72 16.43 -12.62
N ARG A 293 -21.24 17.44 -11.89
CA ARG A 293 -20.17 18.32 -12.37
C ARG A 293 -18.85 17.57 -12.59
N ARG A 294 -18.53 16.60 -11.73
CA ARG A 294 -17.26 15.85 -11.78
C ARG A 294 -17.25 14.73 -12.82
N PHE A 295 -18.36 14.00 -12.95
CA PHE A 295 -18.45 12.78 -13.75
C PHE A 295 -19.36 12.90 -14.98
N GLY A 296 -20.02 14.04 -15.19
CA GLY A 296 -20.91 14.28 -16.34
C GLY A 296 -22.30 13.65 -16.22
N ALA A 297 -22.51 12.71 -15.30
CA ALA A 297 -23.77 12.01 -15.08
C ALA A 297 -24.28 12.16 -13.64
N ALA A 298 -25.60 12.03 -13.44
CA ALA A 298 -26.17 11.99 -12.09
C ALA A 298 -25.80 10.68 -11.37
N PRO A 299 -25.71 10.66 -10.02
CA PRO A 299 -25.41 9.44 -9.25
C PRO A 299 -26.30 8.23 -9.60
N SER A 300 -27.59 8.46 -9.83
CA SER A 300 -28.54 7.40 -10.25
C SER A 300 -28.22 6.83 -11.63
N GLN A 301 -27.83 7.68 -12.58
CA GLN A 301 -27.43 7.28 -13.93
C GLN A 301 -26.07 6.55 -13.93
N TRP A 302 -25.18 6.95 -13.02
CA TRP A 302 -23.90 6.26 -12.80
C TRP A 302 -24.13 4.85 -12.29
N ARG A 303 -25.03 4.67 -11.32
CA ARG A 303 -25.43 3.36 -10.79
C ARG A 303 -26.04 2.44 -11.85
N SER A 304 -26.94 2.97 -12.69
CA SER A 304 -27.61 2.18 -13.73
C SER A 304 -26.73 1.85 -14.95
N GLY A 305 -25.43 2.19 -14.91
CA GLY A 305 -24.48 1.96 -16.01
C GLY A 305 -24.72 2.83 -17.26
N THR A 306 -25.75 3.68 -17.24
CA THR A 306 -26.20 4.48 -18.40
C THR A 306 -25.36 5.75 -18.60
N GLY A 307 -24.49 6.09 -17.63
CA GLY A 307 -23.61 7.25 -17.67
C GLY A 307 -22.23 7.04 -18.32
N SER A 308 -21.86 5.82 -18.74
CA SER A 308 -20.51 5.53 -19.26
C SER A 308 -20.35 5.70 -20.78
N SER A 309 -21.42 6.06 -21.52
CA SER A 309 -21.42 6.07 -22.99
C SER A 309 -21.02 7.40 -23.65
N LEU A 310 -20.56 8.42 -22.91
CA LEU A 310 -20.25 9.74 -23.49
C LEU A 310 -18.91 10.31 -22.97
N ALA A 311 -17.83 9.61 -23.28
CA ALA A 311 -16.48 10.20 -23.38
C ALA A 311 -15.57 9.20 -24.12
N SER A 312 -15.72 9.14 -25.45
CA SER A 312 -14.70 8.61 -26.36
C SER A 312 -13.86 9.76 -26.90
#